data_AF-A0A351JLZ1-F1
#
_entry.id   AF-A0A351JLZ1-F1
#
_cell.length_a   1.000
_cell.length_b   1.000
_cell.length_c   1.000
_cell.angle_alpha   90.00
_cell.angle_beta   90.00
_cell.angle_gamma   90.00
#
_symmetry.space_group_name_H-M   'P 1'
#
loop_
_entity.id
_entity.type
_entity.pdbx_description
1 polymer ?
#
loop_
_entity_poly.entity_id
_entity_poly.type
_entity_poly.pdbx_seq_one_letter_code
_entity_poly.pdbx_strand_id
1 'polypeptide(L)' 'MRLFDTHAHLDFSHFDRDRAAVLQTLRTQRVAVLNAGVDLLSSEASLALARAHGHV' A
#
# COMPACT_ATOMS: atom_id res chain seq x y z
N MET A 1 -10.14 -11.60 11.29
CA MET A 1 -9.80 -12.38 10.08
C MET A 1 -8.45 -11.87 9.55
N ARG A 2 -7.69 -12.66 8.79
CA ARG A 2 -6.51 -12.17 8.06
C ARG A 2 -6.87 -12.16 6.58
N LEU A 3 -6.65 -11.04 5.91
CA LEU A 3 -6.92 -10.87 4.49
C LEU A 3 -5.64 -10.47 3.76
N PHE A 4 -5.57 -10.85 2.49
CA PHE A 4 -4.54 -10.42 1.58
C PHE A 4 -5.21 -9.81 0.36
N ASP A 5 -5.06 -8.49 0.19
CA ASP A 5 -5.49 -7.79 -1.01
C ASP A 5 -4.43 -8.01 -2.09
N THR A 6 -4.81 -8.75 -3.13
CA THR A 6 -3.88 -9.16 -4.18
C THR A 6 -3.50 -8.03 -5.14
N HIS A 7 -4.20 -6.89 -5.12
CA HIS A 7 -3.95 -5.83 -6.10
C HIS A 7 -4.48 -4.45 -5.63
N ALA A 8 -3.56 -3.53 -5.32
CA ALA A 8 -3.89 -2.13 -5.03
C ALA A 8 -2.86 -1.15 -5.64
N HIS A 9 -3.20 0.15 -5.63
CA HIS A 9 -2.34 1.25 -6.09
C HIS A 9 -2.34 2.40 -5.05
N LEU A 10 -1.89 2.11 -3.84
CA LEU A 10 -1.79 3.02 -2.69
C LEU A 10 -0.72 4.11 -2.86
N ASP A 11 0.13 3.99 -3.87
CA ASP A 11 1.14 4.99 -4.25
C ASP A 11 0.54 6.17 -5.04
N PHE A 12 -0.66 6.01 -5.60
CA PHE A 12 -1.30 7.02 -6.45
C PHE A 12 -1.77 8.25 -5.66
N SER A 13 -1.85 9.39 -6.36
CA SER A 13 -2.19 10.69 -5.77
C SER A 13 -3.58 10.77 -5.14
N HIS A 14 -4.48 9.87 -5.51
CA HIS A 14 -5.80 9.72 -4.88
C HIS A 14 -5.71 9.49 -3.36
N PHE A 15 -4.59 8.96 -2.88
CA PHE A 15 -4.34 8.71 -1.46
C PHE A 15 -3.48 9.80 -0.79
N ASP A 16 -3.04 10.85 -1.48
CA ASP A 16 -2.09 11.83 -0.90
C ASP A 16 -2.61 12.51 0.37
N ARG A 17 -3.93 12.67 0.49
CA ARG A 17 -4.55 13.30 1.65
C ARG A 17 -4.51 12.41 2.90
N ASP A 18 -4.60 11.09 2.75
CA ASP A 18 -4.89 10.18 3.86
C ASP A 18 -4.15 8.83 3.82
N ARG A 19 -3.13 8.68 2.97
CA ARG A 19 -2.35 7.45 2.80
C ARG A 19 -1.92 6.82 4.12
N ALA A 20 -1.35 7.62 5.02
CA ALA A 20 -0.89 7.15 6.33
C ALA A 20 -2.03 6.57 7.19
N ALA A 21 -3.21 7.18 7.15
CA ALA A 21 -4.39 6.70 7.87
C ALA A 21 -4.94 5.40 7.25
N VAL A 22 -4.96 5.30 5.92
CA VAL A 22 -5.35 4.07 5.20
C VAL A 22 -4.40 2.92 5.57
N LEU A 23 -3.08 3.13 5.48
CA LEU A 23 -2.06 2.14 5.82
C LEU A 23 -2.17 1.67 7.28
N GLN A 24 -2.43 2.58 8.21
CA GLN A 24 -2.64 2.26 9.62
C GLN A 24 -3.94 1.46 9.83
N THR A 25 -4.99 1.76 9.07
CA THR A 25 -6.25 1.01 9.11
C THR A 25 -6.07 -0.41 8.60
N LEU A 26 -5.39 -0.61 7.47
CA LEU A 26 -5.06 -1.94 6.92
C LEU A 26 -4.33 -2.80 7.95
N ARG A 27 -3.30 -2.23 8.60
CA ARG A 27 -2.56 -2.90 9.67
C ARG A 27 -3.45 -3.32 10.84
N THR A 28 -4.31 -2.40 11.29
CA THR A 28 -5.23 -2.63 12.43
C THR A 28 -6.25 -3.73 12.11
N GLN A 29 -6.73 -3.77 10.87
CA GLN A 29 -7.66 -4.78 10.38
C GLN A 29 -7.00 -6.10 9.96
N ARG A 30 -5.66 -6.19 10.05
CA ARG A 30 -4.85 -7.36 9.65
C ARG A 30 -5.04 -7.72 8.16
N VAL A 31 -5.05 -6.69 7.33
CA VAL A 31 -5.02 -6.78 5.87
C VAL A 31 -3.60 -6.51 5.40
N ALA A 32 -3.01 -7.48 4.71
CA ALA A 32 -1.78 -7.28 3.95
C ALA A 32 -2.14 -7.00 2.48
N VAL A 33 -1.31 -6.25 1.76
CA VAL A 33 -1.61 -5.77 0.40
C VAL A 33 -0.42 -6.05 -0.52
N LEU A 34 -0.68 -6.33 -1.79
CA LEU A 34 0.28 -6.21 -2.87
C LEU A 34 0.04 -4.88 -3.58
N ASN A 35 0.97 -3.92 -3.42
CA ASN A 35 0.90 -2.65 -4.14
C ASN A 35 1.55 -2.77 -5.54
N ALA A 36 0.73 -2.72 -6.59
CA ALA A 36 1.17 -2.91 -7.96
C ALA A 36 1.72 -1.59 -8.56
N GLY A 37 2.96 -1.61 -9.03
CA GLY A 37 3.48 -0.58 -9.94
C GLY A 37 3.02 -0.84 -11.37
N VAL A 38 2.72 0.22 -12.12
CA VAL A 38 2.31 0.16 -13.55
C VAL A 38 3.40 0.66 -14.50
N ASP A 39 4.41 1.31 -13.96
CA ASP A 39 5.60 1.81 -14.64
C ASP A 39 6.79 1.81 -13.66
N LEU A 40 7.97 2.26 -14.10
CA LEU A 40 9.16 2.29 -13.26
C LEU A 40 8.97 3.19 -12.03
N LEU A 41 8.39 4.38 -12.22
CA LEU A 41 8.22 5.38 -11.17
C LEU A 41 7.28 4.87 -10.05
N SER A 42 6.12 4.33 -10.44
CA SER A 42 5.16 3.73 -9.51
C SER A 42 5.69 2.44 -8.87
N SER A 43 6.55 1.68 -9.55
CA SER A 43 7.22 0.51 -8.96
C SER A 43 8.22 0.92 -7.88
N GLU A 44 8.98 1.99 -8.10
CA GLU A 44 9.88 2.56 -7.08
C GLU A 44 9.10 3.13 -5.89
N ALA A 45 7.98 3.81 -6.14
CA ALA A 45 7.10 4.30 -5.08
C ALA A 45 6.48 3.15 -4.27
N SER A 46 6.06 2.06 -4.93
CA SER A 46 5.58 0.83 -4.30
C SER A 46 6.64 0.19 -3.40
N LEU A 47 7.89 0.11 -3.87
CA LEU A 47 9.01 -0.36 -3.07
C LEU A 47 9.27 0.51 -1.85
N ALA A 48 9.14 1.83 -1.96
CA ALA A 48 9.28 2.75 -0.84
C ALA A 48 8.18 2.50 0.23
N LEU A 49 6.93 2.28 -0.21
CA LEU A 49 5.83 1.91 0.69
C LEU A 49 6.11 0.59 1.42
N ALA A 50 6.50 -0.46 0.70
CA ALA A 50 6.77 -1.77 1.29
C ALA A 50 7.93 -1.74 2.30
N ARG A 51 8.98 -0.96 2.03
CA ARG A 51 10.10 -0.76 2.95
C ARG A 51 9.67 -0.06 4.25
N ALA A 52 8.76 0.91 4.15
CA ALA A 52 8.25 1.65 5.31
C ALA A 52 7.14 0.88 6.07
N HIS A 53 6.42 -0.01 5.39
CA HIS A 53 5.24 -0.69 5.90
C HIS A 53 5.25 -2.16 5.48
N GLY A 54 5.75 -3.06 6.33
CA GLY A 54 5.91 -4.49 5.98
C GLY A 54 4.61 -5.30 5.76
N HIS A 55 3.45 -4.66 5.76
CA HIS A 55 2.15 -5.25 5.39
C HIS A 55 1.65 -4.77 4.02
N VAL A 56 2.48 -4.05 3.26
CA VAL A 56 2.21 -3.53 1.91
C VAL A 56 3.36 -3.90 0.98
#